data_AF-A0A553NQF1-F1
#
_entry.id   AF-A0A553NQF1-F1
#
_cell.length_a   1.000
_cell.length_b   1.000
_cell.length_c   1.000
_cell.angle_alpha   90.00
_cell.angle_beta   90.00
_cell.angle_gamma   90.00
#
_symmetry.space_group_name_H-M   'P 1'
#
loop_
_entity.id
_entity.type
_entity.pdbx_description
1 polymer ?
#
loop_
_entity_poly.entity_id
_entity_poly.type
_entity_poly.pdbx_seq_one_letter_code
_entity_poly.pdbx_strand_id
1 'polypeptide(L)'
;MALSLDNTTQMDLDCPEYGPYSDYYIQQVRFWVEGVIQTIVAIPGLIGNGISDKLTSFSCIPGNIVFSLLLTRKDLRNSFNLLLVALAFFDSCYIIGAVLETLRTSFDLASDIHLMLFPYLLYPGQNIAMTVSIFLIVAIAFERFLAVRNPIDYNQAMNDAAAIRLRLLKFLLPVIIFSVLFNLPMFFESTYVTVTRN
;
A
#
# COMPACT_ATOMS: atom_id res chain seq x y z
N MET A 1 -38.46 -32.33 -7.99
CA MET A 1 -37.71 -33.09 -9.01
C MET A 1 -36.26 -32.67 -8.86
N ALA A 2 -35.52 -33.45 -8.07
CA ALA A 2 -34.13 -33.20 -7.75
C ALA A 2 -33.29 -33.45 -9.01
N LEU A 3 -32.51 -32.46 -9.42
CA LEU A 3 -31.51 -32.62 -10.47
C LEU A 3 -30.31 -33.32 -9.85
N SER A 4 -30.13 -34.57 -10.26
CA SER A 4 -28.96 -35.40 -10.00
C SER A 4 -27.70 -34.70 -10.53
N LEU A 5 -26.79 -34.31 -9.63
CA LEU A 5 -25.44 -33.89 -9.98
C LEU A 5 -24.68 -35.12 -10.48
N ASP A 6 -24.53 -35.16 -11.81
CA ASP A 6 -23.75 -36.12 -12.56
C ASP A 6 -22.25 -35.91 -12.27
N ASN A 7 -21.68 -36.90 -11.59
CA ASN A 7 -20.37 -37.53 -11.75
C ASN A 7 -19.33 -36.95 -12.74
N THR A 8 -19.07 -35.65 -12.72
CA THR A 8 -17.85 -35.07 -13.30
C THR A 8 -16.78 -34.97 -12.23
N THR A 9 -15.83 -35.89 -12.27
CA THR A 9 -14.44 -35.72 -11.83
C THR A 9 -14.24 -34.56 -10.85
N GLN A 10 -14.42 -34.85 -9.57
CA GLN A 10 -13.73 -34.12 -8.53
C GLN A 10 -12.25 -34.19 -8.94
N MET A 11 -11.73 -33.11 -9.52
CA MET A 11 -10.29 -32.92 -9.55
C MET A 11 -9.93 -32.80 -8.07
N ASP A 12 -9.67 -33.93 -7.44
CA ASP A 12 -8.99 -33.98 -6.16
C ASP A 12 -7.67 -33.24 -6.43
N LEU A 13 -7.66 -31.96 -6.06
CA LEU A 13 -6.44 -31.20 -5.96
C LEU A 13 -5.60 -31.97 -4.95
N ASP A 14 -4.63 -32.74 -5.44
CA ASP A 14 -3.54 -33.31 -4.65
C ASP A 14 -2.76 -32.13 -4.07
N CYS A 15 -3.30 -31.54 -3.00
CA CYS A 15 -2.62 -30.52 -2.23
C CYS A 15 -1.42 -31.20 -1.60
N PRO A 16 -0.19 -30.67 -1.79
CA PRO A 16 0.98 -31.24 -1.14
C PRO A 16 0.74 -31.27 0.38
N GLU A 17 0.77 -32.45 0.98
CA GLU A 17 0.75 -32.59 2.43
C GLU A 17 2.06 -32.04 3.00
N TYR A 18 1.98 -30.83 3.54
CA TYR A 18 3.06 -30.21 4.26
C TYR A 18 3.31 -30.99 5.56
N GLY A 19 4.51 -31.54 5.71
CA GLY A 19 4.90 -32.24 6.93
C GLY A 19 5.09 -31.27 8.11
N PRO A 20 5.08 -31.74 9.36
CA PRO A 20 5.23 -30.88 10.55
C PRO A 20 6.56 -30.10 10.57
N TYR A 21 7.55 -30.55 9.81
CA TYR A 21 8.83 -29.86 9.67
C TYR A 21 8.75 -28.62 8.76
N SER A 22 7.91 -28.61 7.71
CA SER A 22 7.83 -27.45 6.81
C SER A 22 7.22 -26.23 7.49
N ASP A 23 6.24 -26.43 8.37
CA ASP A 23 5.63 -25.33 9.12
C ASP A 23 6.63 -24.66 10.06
N TYR A 24 7.50 -25.45 10.70
CA TYR A 24 8.57 -24.93 11.55
C TYR A 24 9.55 -24.03 10.77
N TYR A 25 9.99 -24.45 9.59
CA TYR A 25 10.86 -23.63 8.75
C TYR A 25 10.16 -22.36 8.25
N ILE A 26 8.89 -22.45 7.85
CA ILE A 26 8.10 -21.29 7.37
C ILE A 26 7.94 -20.26 8.51
N GLN A 27 7.63 -20.70 9.72
CA GLN A 27 7.50 -19.80 10.88
C GLN A 27 8.82 -19.13 11.25
N GLN A 28 9.94 -19.88 11.23
CA GLN A 28 11.27 -19.32 11.45
C GLN A 28 11.62 -18.25 10.40
N VAL A 29 11.40 -18.53 9.12
CA VAL A 29 11.68 -17.58 8.03
C VAL A 29 10.79 -16.34 8.14
N ARG A 30 9.49 -16.52 8.40
CA ARG A 30 8.56 -15.41 8.62
C ARG A 30 9.01 -14.50 9.75
N PHE A 31 9.42 -15.06 10.89
CA PHE A 31 9.91 -14.26 12.02
C PHE A 31 11.14 -13.40 11.65
N TRP A 32 12.13 -13.97 10.96
CA TRP A 32 13.32 -13.22 10.57
C TRP A 32 13.03 -12.16 9.49
N VAL A 33 12.18 -12.48 8.52
CA VAL A 33 11.88 -11.60 7.39
C VAL A 33 10.84 -10.54 7.77
N GLU A 34 9.64 -10.95 8.17
CA GLU A 34 8.50 -10.07 8.50
C GLU A 34 8.65 -9.42 9.88
N GLY A 35 9.36 -10.07 10.81
CA GLY A 35 9.65 -9.53 12.13
C GLY A 35 10.88 -8.63 12.15
N VAL A 36 12.06 -9.20 11.90
CA VAL A 36 13.34 -8.52 12.15
C VAL A 36 13.74 -7.60 11.01
N ILE A 37 13.80 -8.10 9.77
CA ILE A 37 14.24 -7.29 8.62
C ILE A 37 13.26 -6.14 8.37
N GLN A 38 11.96 -6.43 8.39
CA GLN A 38 10.93 -5.43 8.15
C GLN A 38 10.94 -4.30 9.19
N THR A 39 11.13 -4.59 10.48
CA THR A 39 11.22 -3.55 11.53
C THR A 39 12.49 -2.71 11.40
N ILE A 40 13.63 -3.33 11.05
CA ILE A 40 14.88 -2.61 10.78
C ILE A 40 14.75 -1.65 9.60
N VAL A 41 14.00 -2.03 8.56
CA VAL A 41 13.75 -1.16 7.37
C VAL A 41 12.68 -0.12 7.65
N ALA A 42 11.66 -0.46 8.45
CA ALA A 42 10.57 0.45 8.80
C ALA A 42 11.04 1.65 9.63
N ILE A 43 12.00 1.45 10.54
CA ILE A 43 12.51 2.51 11.43
C ILE A 43 13.13 3.67 10.63
N PRO A 44 14.11 3.47 9.72
CA PRO A 44 14.64 4.52 8.86
C PRO A 44 13.58 5.12 7.93
N GLY A 45 12.64 4.32 7.43
CA GLY A 45 11.56 4.81 6.55
C GLY A 45 10.62 5.79 7.26
N LEU A 46 10.21 5.46 8.49
CA LEU A 46 9.39 6.34 9.33
C LEU A 46 10.15 7.58 9.80
N ILE A 47 11.42 7.43 10.17
CA ILE A 47 12.27 8.53 10.63
C ILE A 47 12.62 9.47 9.47
N GLY A 48 12.95 8.94 8.29
CA GLY A 48 13.26 9.72 7.09
C GLY A 48 12.10 10.59 6.62
N ASN A 49 10.87 10.11 6.79
CA ASN A 49 9.64 10.85 6.47
C ASN A 49 9.17 11.78 7.60
N GLY A 50 9.56 11.50 8.87
CA GLY A 50 9.18 12.29 10.04
C GLY A 50 10.09 13.49 10.36
N ILE A 51 11.34 13.50 9.90
CA ILE A 51 12.33 14.55 10.27
C ILE A 51 12.13 15.86 9.48
N SER A 52 11.48 15.85 8.32
CA SER A 52 11.28 17.08 7.54
C SER A 52 10.23 18.04 8.10
N ASP A 53 9.30 17.54 8.92
CA ASP A 53 8.20 18.32 9.49
C ASP A 53 8.23 18.28 11.02
N LYS A 54 8.57 19.43 11.62
CA LYS A 54 8.33 19.66 13.04
C LYS A 54 6.85 19.42 13.36
N LEU A 55 6.61 18.53 14.32
CA LEU A 55 5.56 18.65 15.33
C LEU A 55 4.16 19.01 14.80
N THR A 56 3.36 18.03 14.38
CA THR A 56 1.93 17.98 14.74
C THR A 56 1.27 16.65 14.37
N SER A 57 0.67 16.02 15.39
CA SER A 57 -0.50 15.13 15.33
C SER A 57 -0.45 13.85 14.51
N PHE A 58 -0.32 12.74 15.24
CA PHE A 58 -1.33 11.67 15.31
C PHE A 58 -2.55 11.88 14.39
N SER A 59 -2.47 11.47 13.12
CA SER A 59 -3.66 11.32 12.29
C SER A 59 -3.43 10.35 11.15
N CYS A 60 -4.03 9.17 11.28
CA CYS A 60 -4.42 8.28 10.18
C CYS A 60 -5.48 8.95 9.28
N ILE A 61 -5.25 10.18 8.79
CA ILE A 61 -6.07 10.81 7.74
C ILE A 61 -5.09 11.27 6.66
N PRO A 62 -4.88 10.46 5.62
CA PRO A 62 -3.55 10.50 5.03
C PRO A 62 -3.53 11.38 3.73
N GLY A 63 -4.66 11.72 3.08
CA GLY A 63 -4.61 12.36 1.74
C GLY A 63 -4.30 13.87 1.64
N ASN A 64 -4.88 14.73 2.48
CA ASN A 64 -4.94 16.18 2.18
C ASN A 64 -4.04 17.06 3.05
N ILE A 65 -3.79 16.69 4.31
CA ILE A 65 -3.10 17.57 5.27
C ILE A 65 -1.58 17.48 5.13
N VAL A 66 -1.03 16.27 4.93
CA VAL A 66 0.41 16.03 4.67
C VAL A 66 0.86 16.75 3.40
N PHE A 67 0.05 16.64 2.35
CA PHE A 67 0.26 17.33 1.09
C PHE A 67 0.28 18.85 1.28
N SER A 68 -0.67 19.38 2.04
CA SER A 68 -0.80 20.81 2.29
C SER A 68 0.32 21.40 3.17
N LEU A 69 0.87 20.63 4.13
CA LEU A 69 1.98 21.07 4.98
C LEU A 69 3.31 21.10 4.22
N LEU A 70 3.64 20.04 3.46
CA LEU A 70 4.85 19.99 2.63
C LEU A 70 4.83 21.01 1.48
N LEU A 71 3.65 21.31 0.91
CA LEU A 71 3.44 22.35 -0.11
C LEU A 71 3.71 23.79 0.39
N THR A 72 3.90 23.99 1.69
CA THR A 72 4.13 25.33 2.26
C THR A 72 5.57 25.80 2.03
N ARG A 73 6.53 24.90 1.76
CA ARG A 73 7.89 25.30 1.38
C ARG A 73 7.91 25.79 -0.06
N LYS A 74 8.14 27.09 -0.23
CA LYS A 74 8.25 27.77 -1.54
C LYS A 74 9.25 27.11 -2.49
N ASP A 75 10.31 26.52 -1.97
CA ASP A 75 11.37 25.88 -2.76
C ASP A 75 11.01 24.46 -3.26
N LEU A 76 9.94 23.85 -2.74
CA LEU A 76 9.51 22.49 -3.11
C LEU A 76 8.26 22.44 -4.00
N ARG A 77 7.77 23.58 -4.52
CA ARG A 77 6.58 23.69 -5.39
C ARG A 77 6.84 23.21 -6.82
N ASN A 78 7.41 22.01 -6.97
CA ASN A 78 7.56 21.34 -8.25
C ASN A 78 6.64 20.11 -8.31
N SER A 79 5.97 19.90 -9.45
CA SER A 79 5.16 18.69 -9.72
C SER A 79 5.92 17.40 -9.43
N PHE A 80 7.23 17.35 -9.70
CA PHE A 80 8.05 16.17 -9.40
C PHE A 80 8.21 15.91 -7.91
N ASN A 81 8.61 16.93 -7.15
CA ASN A 81 8.83 16.78 -5.71
C ASN A 81 7.52 16.37 -5.03
N LEU A 82 6.41 16.88 -5.54
CA LEU A 82 5.09 16.57 -5.04
C LEU A 82 4.65 15.12 -5.36
N LEU A 83 5.04 14.56 -6.52
CA LEU A 83 4.87 13.13 -6.81
C LEU A 83 5.76 12.24 -5.92
N LEU A 84 7.01 12.65 -5.65
CA LEU A 84 7.89 11.92 -4.73
C LEU A 84 7.34 11.88 -3.30
N VAL A 85 6.74 12.98 -2.84
CA VAL A 85 6.05 13.03 -1.54
C VAL A 85 4.85 12.08 -1.53
N ALA A 86 4.05 12.05 -2.59
CA ALA A 86 2.94 11.10 -2.70
C ALA A 86 3.44 9.64 -2.64
N LEU A 87 4.56 9.33 -3.30
CA LEU A 87 5.17 7.99 -3.27
C LEU A 87 5.60 7.62 -1.84
N ALA A 88 6.38 8.49 -1.18
CA ALA A 88 6.85 8.26 0.19
C ALA A 88 5.69 8.07 1.18
N PHE A 89 4.57 8.75 0.93
CA PHE A 89 3.36 8.61 1.70
C PHE A 89 2.69 7.23 1.53
N PHE A 90 2.50 6.75 0.29
CA PHE A 90 1.92 5.41 0.05
C PHE A 90 2.85 4.30 0.57
N ASP A 91 4.16 4.45 0.44
CA ASP A 91 5.15 3.53 1.01
C ASP A 91 5.09 3.52 2.54
N SER A 92 4.88 4.67 3.17
CA SER A 92 4.68 4.75 4.62
C SER A 92 3.41 4.03 5.05
N CYS A 93 2.30 4.22 4.33
CA CYS A 93 1.06 3.48 4.58
C CYS A 93 1.25 1.97 4.45
N TYR A 94 2.00 1.51 3.44
CA TYR A 94 2.33 0.10 3.26
C TYR A 94 3.14 -0.45 4.43
N ILE A 95 4.22 0.24 4.83
CA ILE A 95 5.08 -0.17 5.96
C ILE A 95 4.27 -0.23 7.27
N ILE A 96 3.41 0.76 7.52
CA ILE A 96 2.55 0.78 8.71
C ILE A 96 1.60 -0.42 8.70
N GLY A 97 0.96 -0.71 7.57
CA GLY A 97 0.09 -1.88 7.42
C GLY A 97 0.85 -3.18 7.70
N ALA A 98 2.04 -3.31 7.13
CA ALA A 98 2.88 -4.49 7.31
C ALA A 98 3.33 -4.67 8.78
N VAL A 99 3.68 -3.58 9.48
CA VAL A 99 4.02 -3.63 10.92
C VAL A 99 2.82 -4.03 11.77
N LEU A 100 1.61 -3.50 11.48
CA LEU A 100 0.39 -3.90 12.16
C LEU A 100 0.10 -5.40 12.00
N GLU A 101 0.41 -5.95 10.82
CA GLU A 101 0.25 -7.39 10.57
C GLU A 101 1.26 -8.25 11.36
N THR A 102 2.52 -7.81 11.42
CA THR A 102 3.54 -8.46 12.24
C THR A 102 3.14 -8.43 13.73
N LEU A 103 2.60 -7.31 14.22
CA LEU A 103 2.12 -7.18 15.60
C LEU A 103 0.98 -8.16 15.90
N ARG A 104 0.03 -8.32 14.97
CA ARG A 104 -1.06 -9.31 15.10
C ARG A 104 -0.52 -10.74 15.18
N THR A 105 0.33 -11.12 14.22
CA THR A 105 0.76 -12.51 14.06
C THR A 105 1.79 -12.94 15.09
N SER A 106 2.66 -12.01 15.54
CA SER A 106 3.80 -12.34 16.40
C SER A 106 3.55 -12.07 17.89
N PHE A 107 2.72 -11.09 18.23
CA PHE A 107 2.44 -10.71 19.62
C PHE A 107 1.05 -11.12 20.12
N ASP A 108 0.22 -11.74 19.26
CA ASP A 108 -1.15 -12.20 19.56
C ASP A 108 -2.05 -11.09 20.16
N LEU A 109 -1.72 -9.82 19.89
CA LEU A 109 -2.48 -8.63 20.31
C LEU A 109 -3.70 -8.41 19.39
N ALA A 110 -4.47 -9.47 19.15
CA ALA A 110 -5.65 -9.42 18.31
C ALA A 110 -6.85 -8.88 19.12
N SER A 111 -7.22 -7.62 18.88
CA SER A 111 -8.54 -7.11 19.28
C SER A 111 -9.61 -7.65 18.33
N ASP A 112 -10.82 -7.97 18.82
CA ASP A 112 -11.94 -8.48 18.01
C ASP A 112 -12.26 -7.59 16.80
N ILE A 113 -12.10 -6.27 16.95
CA ILE A 113 -12.29 -5.28 15.88
C ILE A 113 -11.21 -5.43 14.80
N HIS A 114 -9.97 -5.75 15.20
CA HIS A 114 -8.86 -5.94 14.29
C HIS A 114 -9.04 -7.24 13.48
N LEU A 115 -9.57 -8.30 14.09
CA LEU A 115 -9.86 -9.57 13.38
C LEU A 115 -10.93 -9.40 12.30
N MET A 116 -11.96 -8.58 12.53
CA MET A 116 -12.96 -8.26 11.51
C MET A 116 -12.44 -7.29 10.44
N LEU A 117 -11.68 -6.28 10.81
CA LEU A 117 -11.20 -5.26 9.87
C LEU A 117 -10.05 -5.76 8.99
N PHE A 118 -9.30 -6.75 9.46
CA PHE A 118 -8.11 -7.27 8.80
C PHE A 118 -8.36 -7.83 7.38
N PRO A 119 -9.26 -8.82 7.16
CA PRO A 119 -9.46 -9.43 5.84
C PRO A 119 -10.13 -8.49 4.83
N TYR A 120 -10.89 -7.50 5.30
CA TYR A 120 -11.65 -6.60 4.43
C TYR A 120 -10.96 -5.28 4.12
N LEU A 121 -10.11 -4.76 5.01
CA LEU A 121 -9.51 -3.44 4.85
C LEU A 121 -7.98 -3.49 4.81
N LEU A 122 -7.33 -4.16 5.78
CA LEU A 122 -5.86 -4.17 5.85
C LEU A 122 -5.26 -4.98 4.70
N TYR A 123 -5.75 -6.19 4.47
CA TYR A 123 -5.22 -7.07 3.43
C TYR A 123 -5.34 -6.48 2.01
N PRO A 124 -6.54 -6.11 1.52
CA PRO A 124 -6.64 -5.47 0.22
C PRO A 124 -6.00 -4.07 0.20
N GLY A 125 -6.01 -3.34 1.32
CA GLY A 125 -5.39 -2.02 1.44
C GLY A 125 -3.88 -2.04 1.24
N GLN A 126 -3.17 -3.05 1.76
CA GLN A 126 -1.72 -3.21 1.54
C GLN A 126 -1.40 -3.50 0.08
N ASN A 127 -2.17 -4.36 -0.58
CA ASN A 127 -1.99 -4.67 -2.00
C ASN A 127 -2.29 -3.46 -2.90
N ILE A 128 -3.32 -2.67 -2.55
CA ILE A 128 -3.57 -1.38 -3.21
C ILE A 128 -2.39 -0.44 -3.00
N ALA A 129 -1.86 -0.29 -1.77
CA ALA A 129 -0.72 0.59 -1.52
C ALA A 129 0.51 0.19 -2.35
N MET A 130 0.83 -1.10 -2.42
CA MET A 130 1.93 -1.61 -3.25
C MET A 130 1.73 -1.30 -4.74
N THR A 131 0.56 -1.59 -5.29
CA THR A 131 0.27 -1.33 -6.70
C THR A 131 0.25 0.16 -7.03
N VAL A 132 -0.28 1.01 -6.13
CA VAL A 132 -0.21 2.47 -6.25
C VAL A 132 1.24 2.96 -6.32
N SER A 133 2.13 2.47 -5.45
CA SER A 133 3.55 2.85 -5.48
C SER A 133 4.23 2.49 -6.81
N ILE A 134 3.96 1.30 -7.35
CA ILE A 134 4.49 0.87 -8.65
C ILE A 134 4.06 1.81 -9.78
N PHE A 135 2.75 2.11 -9.87
CA PHE A 135 2.24 3.01 -10.91
C PHE A 135 2.68 4.46 -10.70
N LEU A 136 2.90 4.90 -9.46
CA LEU A 136 3.46 6.22 -9.17
C LEU A 136 4.89 6.37 -9.69
N ILE A 137 5.73 5.34 -9.56
CA ILE A 137 7.09 5.35 -10.12
C ILE A 137 7.05 5.54 -11.64
N VAL A 138 6.13 4.86 -12.33
CA VAL A 138 5.91 5.03 -13.77
C VAL A 138 5.46 6.45 -14.10
N ALA A 139 4.53 7.01 -13.33
CA ALA A 139 4.08 8.39 -13.50
C ALA A 139 5.20 9.42 -13.27
N ILE A 140 6.07 9.20 -12.29
CA ILE A 140 7.25 10.03 -12.02
C ILE A 140 8.22 9.98 -13.19
N ALA A 141 8.52 8.80 -13.73
CA ALA A 141 9.39 8.65 -14.89
C ALA A 141 8.83 9.41 -16.11
N PHE A 142 7.52 9.34 -16.31
CA PHE A 142 6.85 10.05 -17.40
C PHE A 142 6.84 11.58 -17.20
N GLU A 143 6.64 12.08 -15.98
CA GLU A 143 6.74 13.51 -15.66
C GLU A 143 8.15 14.04 -15.96
N ARG A 144 9.18 13.27 -15.63
CA ARG A 144 10.57 13.61 -15.96
C ARG A 144 10.87 13.58 -17.45
N PHE A 145 10.33 12.62 -18.17
CA PHE A 145 10.45 12.59 -19.63
C PHE A 145 9.83 13.83 -20.28
N LEU A 146 8.64 14.24 -19.84
CA LEU A 146 7.97 15.46 -20.34
C LEU A 146 8.74 16.74 -20.01
N ALA A 147 9.29 16.83 -18.80
CA ALA A 147 10.08 17.99 -18.36
C ALA A 147 11.34 18.18 -19.22
N VAL A 148 11.99 17.09 -19.63
CA VAL A 148 13.18 17.14 -20.50
C VAL A 148 12.81 17.48 -21.94
N ARG A 149 11.71 16.92 -22.47
CA ARG A 149 11.32 17.11 -23.88
C ARG A 149 10.84 18.54 -24.17
N ASN A 150 10.07 19.15 -23.26
CA ASN A 150 9.44 20.47 -23.49
C ASN A 150 9.74 21.44 -22.32
N PRO A 151 10.97 21.99 -22.23
CA PRO A 151 11.39 22.80 -21.09
C PRO A 151 10.66 24.15 -20.97
N ILE A 152 10.29 24.77 -22.10
CA ILE A 152 9.65 26.11 -22.13
C ILE A 152 8.21 26.03 -21.58
N ASP A 153 7.41 25.11 -22.12
CA ASP A 153 6.03 24.87 -21.66
C ASP A 153 6.00 24.39 -20.21
N TYR A 154 7.00 23.60 -19.80
CA TYR A 154 7.15 23.14 -18.42
C TYR A 154 7.40 24.30 -17.46
N ASN A 155 8.30 25.23 -17.80
CA ASN A 155 8.62 26.37 -16.96
C ASN A 155 7.44 27.35 -16.84
N GLN A 156 6.68 27.55 -17.92
CA GLN A 156 5.45 28.37 -17.87
C GLN A 156 4.39 27.77 -16.95
N ALA A 157 4.17 26.45 -17.01
CA ALA A 157 3.22 25.76 -16.14
C ALA A 157 3.64 25.73 -14.66
N MET A 158 4.94 25.90 -14.36
CA MET A 158 5.49 25.91 -13.00
C MET A 158 5.24 27.24 -12.26
N ASN A 159 4.99 28.33 -13.00
CA ASN A 159 4.77 29.65 -12.40
C ASN A 159 3.42 29.76 -11.66
N ASP A 160 2.45 28.89 -11.97
CA ASP A 160 1.16 28.87 -11.30
C ASP A 160 0.98 27.63 -10.41
N ALA A 161 0.73 27.89 -9.13
CA ALA A 161 0.52 26.87 -8.13
C ALA A 161 -0.78 26.07 -8.33
N ALA A 162 -1.82 26.70 -8.88
CA ALA A 162 -3.06 26.02 -9.19
C ALA A 162 -2.85 25.04 -10.37
N ALA A 163 -2.13 25.49 -11.40
CA ALA A 163 -1.75 24.65 -12.54
C ALA A 163 -0.89 23.44 -12.14
N ILE A 164 0.06 23.61 -11.22
CA ILE A 164 0.88 22.49 -10.68
C ILE A 164 0.00 21.45 -10.00
N ARG A 165 -0.93 21.86 -9.13
CA ARG A 165 -1.83 20.94 -8.42
C ARG A 165 -2.75 20.20 -9.37
N LEU A 166 -3.32 20.90 -10.35
CA LEU A 166 -4.20 20.29 -11.36
C LEU A 166 -3.44 19.27 -12.22
N ARG A 167 -2.21 19.60 -12.65
CA ARG A 167 -1.35 18.67 -13.40
C ARG A 167 -1.02 17.44 -12.56
N LEU A 168 -0.73 17.60 -11.27
CA LEU A 168 -0.43 16.48 -10.42
C LEU A 168 -1.65 15.59 -10.18
N LEU A 169 -2.82 16.17 -9.92
CA LEU A 169 -4.07 15.41 -9.83
C LEU A 169 -4.36 14.63 -11.11
N LYS A 170 -4.03 15.19 -12.28
CA LYS A 170 -4.16 14.49 -13.57
C LYS A 170 -3.28 13.23 -13.68
N PHE A 171 -2.14 13.15 -12.98
CA PHE A 171 -1.31 11.95 -12.91
C PHE A 171 -1.71 11.01 -11.75
N LEU A 172 -2.02 11.58 -10.58
CA LEU A 172 -2.31 10.81 -9.38
C LEU A 172 -3.69 10.12 -9.44
N LEU A 173 -4.71 10.80 -9.95
CA LEU A 173 -6.07 10.28 -10.04
C LEU A 173 -6.18 9.01 -10.89
N PRO A 174 -5.65 8.94 -12.14
CA PRO A 174 -5.72 7.71 -12.92
C PRO A 174 -4.92 6.58 -12.29
N VAL A 175 -3.79 6.87 -11.63
CA VAL A 175 -3.00 5.87 -10.90
C VAL A 175 -3.84 5.23 -9.79
N ILE A 176 -4.49 6.05 -8.94
CA ILE A 176 -5.32 5.54 -7.85
C ILE A 176 -6.51 4.74 -8.40
N ILE A 177 -7.20 5.25 -9.41
CA ILE A 177 -8.34 4.55 -10.02
C ILE A 177 -7.89 3.20 -10.58
N PHE A 178 -6.79 3.17 -11.33
CA PHE A 178 -6.31 1.94 -11.96
C PHE A 178 -5.87 0.92 -10.90
N SER A 179 -5.17 1.34 -9.85
CA SER A 179 -4.80 0.47 -8.74
C SER A 179 -6.02 -0.11 -8.01
N VAL A 180 -7.05 0.71 -7.74
CA VAL A 180 -8.26 0.23 -7.05
C VAL A 180 -9.03 -0.75 -7.94
N LEU A 181 -9.17 -0.45 -9.24
CA LEU A 181 -9.82 -1.36 -10.19
C LEU A 181 -9.07 -2.70 -10.32
N PHE A 182 -7.74 -2.65 -10.34
CA PHE A 182 -6.92 -3.86 -10.44
C PHE A 182 -6.99 -4.75 -9.20
N ASN A 183 -7.12 -4.16 -8.00
CA ASN A 183 -7.24 -4.91 -6.74
C ASN A 183 -8.69 -5.23 -6.34
N LEU A 184 -9.68 -4.72 -7.07
CA LEU A 184 -11.10 -5.02 -6.87
C LEU A 184 -11.40 -6.54 -6.77
N PRO A 185 -10.85 -7.42 -7.64
CA PRO A 185 -11.06 -8.87 -7.50
C PRO A 185 -10.61 -9.45 -6.15
N MET A 186 -9.60 -8.86 -5.49
CA MET A 186 -9.13 -9.37 -4.18
C MET A 186 -10.15 -9.20 -3.06
N PHE A 187 -11.05 -8.22 -3.17
CA PHE A 187 -12.14 -8.06 -2.18
C PHE A 187 -13.18 -9.18 -2.26
N PHE A 188 -13.28 -9.86 -3.40
CA PHE A 188 -14.21 -10.98 -3.59
C PHE A 188 -13.59 -12.33 -3.20
N GLU A 189 -12.28 -12.37 -2.97
CA GLU A 189 -11.56 -13.59 -2.59
C GLU A 189 -11.53 -13.81 -1.07
N SER A 190 -11.64 -12.76 -0.25
CA SER A 190 -11.51 -12.87 1.20
C SER A 190 -12.78 -13.38 1.89
N THR A 191 -12.86 -14.69 2.11
CA THR A 191 -13.87 -15.33 2.98
C THR A 191 -13.27 -15.69 4.35
N TYR A 192 -13.93 -15.33 5.45
CA TYR A 192 -13.54 -15.80 6.80
C TYR A 192 -14.30 -17.09 7.15
N VAL A 193 -13.59 -18.09 7.67
CA VAL A 193 -14.19 -19.34 8.15
C VAL A 193 -13.96 -19.42 9.66
N THR A 194 -15.04 -19.46 10.44
CA THR A 194 -14.95 -19.66 11.89
C THR A 194 -14.90 -21.16 12.19
N VAL A 195 -13.72 -21.69 12.54
CA VAL A 195 -13.60 -23.08 13.01
C VAL A 195 -13.95 -23.11 14.49
N THR A 196 -15.13 -23.63 14.82
CA THR A 196 -15.53 -23.93 16.21
C THR A 196 -14.78 -25.19 16.65
N ARG A 197 -13.82 -25.07 17.58
CA ARG A 197 -13.20 -26.22 18.25
C ARG A 197 -14.24 -26.84 19.19
N ASN A 198 -14.75 -28.02 18.84
CA ASN A 198 -15.46 -28.93 19.76
C ASN A 198 -14.45 -29.74 20.57
#